data_AF-A0A7X2L5M1-F1
#
_entry.id   AF-A0A7X2L5M1-F1
#
_cell.length_a   1.000
_cell.length_b   1.000
_cell.length_c   1.000
_cell.angle_alpha   90.00
_cell.angle_beta   90.00
_cell.angle_gamma   90.00
#
_symmetry.space_group_name_H-M   'P 1'
#
loop_
_entity.id
_entity.type
_entity.pdbx_description
1 polymer ?
#
loop_
_entity_poly.entity_id
_entity_poly.type
_entity_poly.pdbx_seq_one_letter_code
_entity_poly.pdbx_strand_id
1 'polypeptide(L)'
;MAYTISFDTFKDIWDQEPMVVIDTNGLLSLYRYSPETTNHVLKVLERIFNNLWIPDQVLQEFQDNHSEVVRREFSKYKEVSKEVERIMLTTKNDISKQFIKFNKFRFPKVNILNEKINNAIEIVRLESKKFEDEIMFEVKKMKK
;
A
#
# COMPACT_ATOMS: atom_id res chain seq x y z
N MET A 1 -19.45 12.78 -24.42
CA MET A 1 -18.81 14.07 -24.77
C MET A 1 -18.04 14.54 -23.56
N ALA A 2 -16.71 14.68 -23.66
CA ALA A 2 -15.94 15.34 -22.61
C ALA A 2 -16.10 16.84 -22.83
N TYR A 3 -16.79 17.53 -21.92
CA TYR A 3 -16.83 18.99 -21.92
C TYR A 3 -15.46 19.49 -21.46
N THR A 4 -14.66 20.01 -22.39
CA THR A 4 -13.37 20.63 -22.05
C THR A 4 -13.63 22.07 -21.64
N ILE A 5 -13.68 22.32 -20.33
CA ILE A 5 -13.67 23.67 -19.75
C ILE A 5 -12.25 24.23 -19.80
N SER A 6 -12.10 25.51 -20.14
CA SER A 6 -10.80 26.19 -20.04
C SER A 6 -10.44 26.43 -18.57
N PHE A 7 -9.15 26.61 -18.28
CA PHE A 7 -8.71 26.91 -16.92
C PHE A 7 -9.28 28.23 -16.40
N ASP A 8 -9.38 29.25 -17.27
CA ASP A 8 -9.96 30.54 -16.89
C ASP A 8 -11.43 30.40 -16.50
N THR A 9 -12.22 29.67 -17.29
CA THR A 9 -13.63 29.39 -16.95
C THR A 9 -13.76 28.55 -15.69
N PHE A 10 -12.87 27.57 -15.47
CA PHE A 10 -12.85 26.81 -14.22
C PHE A 10 -12.57 27.71 -13.01
N LYS A 11 -11.61 28.63 -13.14
CA LYS A 11 -11.27 29.59 -12.08
C LYS A 11 -12.44 30.51 -11.76
N ASP A 12 -13.11 31.04 -12.79
CA ASP A 12 -14.31 31.86 -12.61
C ASP A 12 -15.42 31.11 -11.87
N ILE A 13 -15.63 29.83 -12.17
CA ILE A 13 -16.60 28.96 -11.47
C ILE A 13 -16.16 28.73 -10.02
N TRP A 14 -14.86 28.47 -9.80
CA TRP A 14 -14.33 28.18 -8.48
C TRP A 14 -14.37 29.40 -7.55
N ASP A 15 -14.10 30.60 -8.08
CA ASP A 15 -14.17 31.88 -7.35
C ASP A 15 -15.61 32.23 -6.93
N GLN A 16 -16.63 31.57 -7.50
CA GLN A 16 -18.03 31.66 -7.06
C GLN A 16 -18.39 30.72 -5.89
N GLU A 17 -17.39 30.04 -5.30
CA GLU A 17 -17.57 29.10 -4.18
C GLU A 17 -18.64 28.02 -4.47
N PRO A 18 -18.46 27.23 -5.55
CA PRO A 18 -19.48 26.30 -6.02
C PRO A 18 -19.70 25.17 -5.01
N MET A 19 -20.89 24.57 -5.03
CA MET A 19 -21.13 23.32 -4.33
C MET A 19 -20.33 22.19 -4.98
N VAL A 20 -19.50 21.52 -4.20
CA VAL A 20 -18.69 20.37 -4.62
C VAL A 20 -19.42 19.10 -4.22
N VAL A 21 -19.87 18.33 -5.21
CA VAL A 21 -20.52 17.04 -5.01
C VAL A 21 -19.48 15.94 -5.14
N ILE A 22 -19.29 15.13 -4.09
CA ILE A 22 -18.35 14.02 -4.13
C ILE A 22 -18.99 12.80 -4.81
N ASP A 23 -18.24 12.17 -5.72
CA ASP A 23 -18.55 10.84 -6.28
C ASP A 23 -18.01 9.70 -5.40
N THR A 24 -18.67 8.54 -5.43
CA THR A 24 -18.26 7.31 -4.73
C THR A 24 -16.83 6.92 -5.06
N ASN A 25 -16.42 7.00 -6.34
CA ASN A 25 -15.06 6.66 -6.74
C ASN A 25 -14.03 7.63 -6.17
N GLY A 26 -14.39 8.90 -5.99
CA GLY A 26 -13.57 9.90 -5.32
C GLY A 26 -13.24 9.46 -3.89
N LEU A 27 -14.25 9.07 -3.10
CA LEU A 27 -14.07 8.56 -1.73
C LEU A 27 -13.29 7.24 -1.69
N LEU A 28 -13.66 6.26 -2.51
CA LEU A 28 -13.01 4.96 -2.53
C LEU A 28 -11.54 5.05 -2.99
N SER A 29 -11.19 6.06 -3.80
CA SER A 29 -9.80 6.29 -4.22
C SER A 29 -8.88 6.68 -3.07
N LEU A 30 -9.39 7.29 -2.00
CA LEU A 30 -8.62 7.65 -0.82
C LEU A 30 -8.01 6.44 -0.11
N TYR A 31 -8.60 5.26 -0.28
CA TYR A 31 -8.10 4.00 0.27
C TYR A 31 -7.06 3.32 -0.64
N ARG A 32 -6.86 3.84 -1.86
CA ARG A 32 -5.83 3.38 -2.80
C ARG A 32 -4.52 4.17 -2.67
N TYR A 33 -4.55 5.35 -2.05
CA TYR A 33 -3.40 6.23 -1.93
C TYR A 33 -2.61 5.99 -0.64
N SER A 34 -1.39 6.53 -0.60
CA SER A 34 -0.59 6.53 0.62
C SER A 34 -1.29 7.32 1.74
N PRO A 35 -1.06 6.98 3.03
CA PRO A 35 -1.63 7.74 4.15
C PRO A 35 -1.33 9.25 4.09
N GLU A 36 -0.15 9.63 3.59
CA GLU A 36 0.23 11.04 3.43
C GLU A 36 -0.60 11.75 2.36
N THR A 37 -0.79 11.12 1.21
CA THR A 37 -1.63 11.65 0.13
C THR A 37 -3.08 11.77 0.58
N THR A 38 -3.60 10.74 1.25
CA THR A 38 -4.97 10.73 1.78
C THR A 38 -5.16 11.85 2.79
N ASN A 39 -4.22 12.05 3.71
CA ASN A 39 -4.26 13.18 4.65
C ASN A 39 -4.23 14.54 3.95
N HIS A 40 -3.45 14.70 2.88
CA HIS A 40 -3.46 15.94 2.10
C HIS A 40 -4.82 16.20 1.46
N VAL A 41 -5.44 15.19 0.85
CA VAL A 41 -6.76 15.32 0.23
C VAL A 41 -7.82 15.64 1.28
N LEU A 42 -7.81 14.95 2.42
CA LEU A 42 -8.73 15.23 3.53
C LEU A 42 -8.60 16.67 4.03
N LYS A 43 -7.38 17.19 4.19
CA LYS A 43 -7.15 18.60 4.55
C LYS A 43 -7.72 19.59 3.53
N VAL A 44 -7.69 19.24 2.24
CA VAL A 44 -8.31 20.07 1.19
C VAL A 44 -9.83 20.03 1.31
N LEU A 45 -10.42 18.84 1.50
CA LEU A 45 -11.86 18.67 1.71
C LEU A 45 -12.37 19.41 2.96
N GLU A 46 -11.60 19.39 4.05
CA GLU A 46 -11.89 20.14 5.28
C GLU A 46 -11.99 21.66 5.03
N ARG A 47 -11.14 22.21 4.16
CA ARG A 47 -11.17 23.65 3.82
C ARG A 47 -12.41 24.07 3.06
N ILE A 48 -13.02 23.14 2.32
CA ILE A 48 -14.23 23.39 1.51
C ILE A 48 -15.47 22.75 2.12
N PHE A 49 -15.42 22.34 3.40
CA PHE A 49 -16.46 21.55 4.03
C PHE A 49 -17.86 22.20 3.95
N ASN A 50 -17.94 23.53 4.05
CA ASN A 50 -19.19 24.28 3.96
C ASN A 50 -19.87 24.18 2.59
N ASN A 51 -19.10 23.89 1.54
CA ASN A 51 -19.57 23.83 0.16
C ASN A 51 -19.61 22.37 -0.33
N LEU A 52 -19.33 21.41 0.55
CA LEU A 52 -19.26 20.00 0.22
C LEU A 52 -20.63 19.32 0.39
N TRP A 53 -21.04 18.55 -0.62
CA TRP A 53 -22.27 17.76 -0.55
C TRP A 53 -21.99 16.29 -0.89
N ILE A 54 -22.56 15.39 -0.09
CA ILE A 54 -22.48 13.93 -0.29
C ILE A 54 -23.91 13.42 -0.46
N PRO A 55 -24.28 12.95 -1.67
CA PRO A 55 -25.58 12.32 -1.91
C PRO A 55 -25.75 11.03 -1.10
N ASP A 56 -26.99 10.71 -0.71
CA ASP A 56 -27.29 9.46 0.02
C ASP A 56 -26.86 8.21 -0.78
N GLN A 57 -27.07 8.22 -2.09
CA GLN A 57 -26.61 7.15 -2.98
C GLN A 57 -25.09 6.93 -2.90
N VAL A 58 -24.30 7.99 -2.81
CA VAL A 58 -22.84 7.89 -2.69
C VAL A 58 -22.46 7.25 -1.36
N LEU A 59 -23.20 7.55 -0.29
CA LEU A 59 -22.98 6.91 1.01
C LEU A 59 -23.30 5.41 0.98
N GLN A 60 -24.42 5.02 0.35
CA GLN A 60 -24.81 3.61 0.19
C GLN A 60 -23.77 2.85 -0.65
N GLU A 61 -23.42 3.37 -1.82
CA GLU A 61 -22.40 2.77 -2.68
C GLU A 61 -21.04 2.68 -1.98
N PHE A 62 -20.68 3.69 -1.18
CA PHE A 62 -19.45 3.64 -0.38
C PHE A 62 -19.51 2.50 0.64
N GLN A 63 -20.60 2.37 1.40
CA GLN A 63 -20.73 1.30 2.41
C GLN A 63 -20.65 -0.09 1.79
N ASP A 64 -21.29 -0.29 0.64
CA ASP A 64 -21.30 -1.57 -0.06
C ASP A 64 -19.91 -1.95 -0.59
N ASN A 65 -19.17 -0.98 -1.14
CA ASN A 65 -17.91 -1.23 -1.83
C ASN A 65 -16.66 -1.06 -0.95
N HIS A 66 -16.74 -0.32 0.16
CA HIS A 66 -15.59 0.04 1.01
C HIS A 66 -14.82 -1.19 1.49
N SER A 67 -15.53 -2.20 2.02
CA SER A 67 -14.90 -3.40 2.57
C SER A 67 -14.13 -4.19 1.51
N GLU A 68 -14.62 -4.21 0.28
CA GLU A 68 -13.99 -4.89 -0.85
C GLU A 68 -12.75 -4.12 -1.33
N VAL A 69 -12.86 -2.80 -1.49
CA VAL A 69 -11.73 -1.95 -1.92
C VAL A 69 -10.58 -2.04 -0.93
N VAL A 70 -10.87 -1.93 0.38
CA VAL A 70 -9.86 -2.13 1.43
C VAL A 70 -9.25 -3.53 1.30
N ARG A 71 -10.06 -4.59 1.23
CA ARG A 71 -9.51 -5.95 1.10
C ARG A 71 -8.60 -6.11 -0.10
N ARG A 72 -8.99 -5.57 -1.26
CA ARG A 72 -8.28 -5.70 -2.54
C ARG A 72 -6.96 -4.93 -2.58
N GLU A 73 -6.94 -3.69 -2.10
CA GLU A 73 -5.71 -2.90 -2.07
C GLU A 73 -4.72 -3.48 -1.08
N PHE A 74 -5.20 -3.91 0.09
CA PHE A 74 -4.34 -4.45 1.11
C PHE A 74 -3.86 -5.89 0.84
N SER A 75 -4.57 -6.67 0.02
CA SER A 75 -4.07 -7.98 -0.40
C SER A 75 -2.81 -7.89 -1.27
N LYS A 76 -2.61 -6.80 -2.01
CA LYS A 76 -1.40 -6.61 -2.84
C LYS A 76 -0.14 -6.55 -1.97
N TYR A 77 -0.20 -5.88 -0.82
CA TYR A 77 0.92 -5.84 0.12
C TYR A 77 1.24 -7.22 0.72
N LYS A 78 0.21 -8.04 0.96
CA LYS A 78 0.42 -9.44 1.38
C LYS A 78 1.11 -10.27 0.30
N GLU A 79 0.79 -10.03 -0.97
CA GLU A 79 1.48 -10.68 -2.09
C GLU A 79 2.96 -10.30 -2.15
N VAL A 80 3.30 -9.04 -1.87
CA VAL A 80 4.70 -8.58 -1.78
C VAL A 80 5.45 -9.38 -0.72
N SER A 81 4.94 -9.47 0.51
CA SER A 81 5.61 -10.23 1.59
C SER A 81 5.76 -11.71 1.25
N LYS A 82 4.73 -12.32 0.66
CA LYS A 82 4.79 -13.72 0.20
C LYS A 82 5.86 -13.94 -0.87
N GLU A 83 5.95 -13.04 -1.84
CA GLU A 83 6.92 -13.16 -2.92
C GLU A 83 8.35 -12.98 -2.41
N VAL A 84 8.57 -12.04 -1.50
CA VAL A 84 9.85 -11.87 -0.80
C VAL A 84 10.23 -13.15 -0.03
N GLU A 85 9.30 -13.72 0.74
CA GLU A 85 9.54 -14.98 1.47
C GLU A 85 9.91 -16.12 0.51
N ARG A 86 9.19 -16.25 -0.60
CA ARG A 86 9.46 -17.25 -1.64
C ARG A 86 10.88 -17.11 -2.20
N ILE A 87 11.28 -15.89 -2.60
CA ILE A 87 12.62 -15.60 -3.14
C ILE A 87 13.70 -15.90 -2.10
N MET A 88 13.47 -15.55 -0.82
CA MET A 88 14.41 -15.82 0.27
C MET A 88 14.60 -17.32 0.52
N LEU A 89 13.52 -18.11 0.48
CA LEU A 89 13.60 -19.57 0.61
C LEU A 89 14.40 -20.22 -0.53
N THR A 90 14.13 -19.82 -1.77
CA THR A 90 14.91 -20.29 -2.92
C THR A 90 16.39 -19.92 -2.80
N THR A 91 16.66 -18.67 -2.45
CA THR A 91 18.03 -18.15 -2.27
C THR A 91 18.76 -18.89 -1.16
N LYS A 92 18.12 -19.12 0.00
CA LYS A 92 18.67 -19.90 1.12
C LYS A 92 19.04 -21.31 0.69
N ASN A 93 18.16 -21.97 -0.05
CA ASN A 93 18.39 -23.33 -0.54
C ASN A 93 19.57 -23.38 -1.54
N ASP A 94 19.63 -22.46 -2.49
CA ASP A 94 20.67 -22.46 -3.51
C ASP A 94 22.04 -22.10 -2.94
N ILE A 95 22.08 -21.13 -2.02
CA ILE A 95 23.29 -20.79 -1.28
C ILE A 95 23.76 -21.98 -0.43
N SER A 96 22.85 -22.64 0.29
CA SER A 96 23.17 -23.84 1.08
C SER A 96 23.79 -24.94 0.23
N LYS A 97 23.27 -25.18 -0.99
CA LYS A 97 23.85 -26.14 -1.94
C LYS A 97 25.28 -25.75 -2.35
N GLN A 98 25.54 -24.48 -2.62
CA GLN A 98 26.90 -24.02 -2.94
C GLN A 98 27.84 -24.25 -1.76
N PHE A 99 27.42 -23.89 -0.55
CA PHE A 99 28.24 -24.11 0.65
C PHE A 99 28.52 -25.58 0.90
N ILE A 100 27.56 -26.49 0.71
CA ILE A 100 27.79 -27.94 0.81
C ILE A 100 28.86 -28.40 -0.20
N LYS A 101 28.83 -27.88 -1.43
CA LYS A 101 29.82 -28.19 -2.48
C LYS A 101 31.23 -27.71 -2.10
N PHE A 102 31.35 -26.49 -1.59
CA PHE A 102 32.64 -25.88 -1.23
C PHE A 102 33.16 -26.32 0.16
N ASN A 103 32.30 -26.80 1.05
CA ASN A 103 32.69 -27.30 2.36
C ASN A 103 33.40 -28.68 2.29
N LYS A 104 33.38 -29.35 1.13
CA LYS A 104 34.25 -30.51 0.86
C LYS A 104 35.73 -30.24 1.12
N PHE A 105 36.15 -28.97 1.00
CA PHE A 105 37.54 -28.56 1.20
C PHE A 105 37.84 -28.05 2.62
N ARG A 106 36.88 -28.10 3.56
CA ARG A 106 37.00 -27.72 4.99
C ARG A 106 37.67 -26.37 5.26
N PHE A 107 37.51 -25.38 4.38
CA PHE A 107 38.07 -24.05 4.60
C PHE A 107 37.30 -23.29 5.70
N PRO A 108 37.93 -22.89 6.82
CA PRO A 108 37.24 -22.21 7.93
C PRO A 108 36.53 -20.91 7.51
N LYS A 109 37.10 -20.17 6.55
CA LYS A 109 36.51 -18.93 6.02
C LYS A 109 35.17 -19.16 5.30
N VAL A 110 34.94 -20.35 4.74
CA VAL A 110 33.69 -20.70 4.04
C VAL A 110 32.55 -20.85 5.04
N ASN A 111 32.80 -21.43 6.22
CA ASN A 111 31.80 -21.54 7.29
C ASN A 111 31.41 -20.16 7.84
N ILE A 112 32.40 -19.28 8.06
CA ILE A 112 32.14 -17.90 8.52
C ILE A 112 31.29 -17.14 7.51
N LEU A 113 31.57 -17.30 6.21
CA LEU A 113 30.78 -16.66 5.16
C LEU A 113 29.34 -17.22 5.12
N ASN A 114 29.18 -18.54 5.26
CA ASN A 114 27.87 -19.19 5.32
C ASN A 114 27.02 -18.65 6.50
N GLU A 115 27.61 -18.53 7.69
CA GLU A 115 26.91 -17.97 8.86
C GLU A 115 26.49 -16.51 8.61
N LYS A 116 27.39 -15.67 8.08
CA LYS A 116 27.06 -14.28 7.76
C LYS A 116 25.91 -14.15 6.77
N ILE A 117 25.92 -14.98 5.72
CA ILE A 117 24.86 -14.95 4.71
C ILE A 117 23.53 -15.44 5.28
N ASN A 118 23.53 -16.53 6.06
CA ASN A 118 22.29 -17.00 6.70
C ASN A 118 21.70 -15.95 7.65
N ASN A 119 22.54 -15.25 8.42
CA ASN A 119 22.09 -14.14 9.25
C ASN A 119 21.47 -13.01 8.42
N ALA A 120 22.09 -12.63 7.30
CA ALA A 120 21.53 -11.60 6.41
C ALA A 120 20.16 -12.03 5.83
N ILE A 121 20.02 -13.28 5.41
CA ILE A 121 18.75 -13.83 4.92
C ILE A 121 17.66 -13.78 6.00
N GLU A 122 17.99 -14.14 7.25
CA GLU A 122 17.03 -14.07 8.34
C GLU A 122 16.65 -12.61 8.68
N ILE A 123 17.58 -11.66 8.62
CA ILE A 123 17.26 -10.23 8.79
C ILE A 123 16.25 -9.78 7.74
N VAL A 124 16.49 -10.08 6.45
CA VAL A 124 15.55 -9.72 5.38
C VAL A 124 14.18 -10.37 5.60
N ARG A 125 14.14 -11.62 6.04
CA ARG A 125 12.90 -12.32 6.37
C ARG A 125 12.13 -11.65 7.51
N LEU A 126 12.84 -11.23 8.57
CA LEU A 126 12.22 -10.54 9.71
C LEU A 126 11.65 -9.18 9.31
N GLU A 127 12.37 -8.39 8.50
CA GLU A 127 11.87 -7.11 8.00
C GLU A 127 10.65 -7.28 7.10
N SER A 128 10.65 -8.28 6.21
CA SER A 128 9.46 -8.60 5.39
C SER A 128 8.24 -8.96 6.24
N LYS A 129 8.44 -9.65 7.37
CA LYS A 129 7.36 -10.03 8.28
C LYS A 129 6.84 -8.83 9.08
N LYS A 130 7.72 -7.96 9.57
CA LYS A 130 7.33 -6.70 10.22
C LYS A 130 6.46 -5.84 9.31
N PHE A 131 6.85 -5.71 8.04
CA PHE A 131 6.05 -5.01 7.04
C PHE A 131 4.64 -5.62 6.87
N GLU A 132 4.52 -6.95 6.82
CA GLU A 132 3.20 -7.60 6.76
C GLU A 132 2.34 -7.29 8.00
N ASP A 133 2.94 -7.33 9.19
CA ASP A 133 2.25 -7.05 10.45
C ASP A 133 1.79 -5.59 10.55
N GLU A 134 2.62 -4.63 10.13
CA GLU A 134 2.30 -3.20 10.07
C GLU A 134 1.11 -2.93 9.14
N ILE A 135 1.13 -3.50 7.93
CA ILE A 135 0.03 -3.37 6.98
C ILE A 135 -1.25 -3.99 7.52
N MET A 136 -1.18 -5.17 8.13
CA MET A 136 -2.34 -5.82 8.74
C MET A 136 -2.94 -5.01 9.90
N PHE A 137 -2.11 -4.25 10.63
CA PHE A 137 -2.56 -3.32 11.66
C PHE A 137 -3.27 -2.11 11.05
N GLU A 138 -2.72 -1.51 10.00
CA GLU A 138 -3.35 -0.40 9.28
C GLU A 138 -4.72 -0.78 8.70
N VAL A 139 -4.84 -1.98 8.10
CA VAL A 139 -6.12 -2.53 7.62
C VAL A 139 -7.17 -2.57 8.73
N LYS A 140 -6.78 -3.06 9.92
CA LYS A 140 -7.71 -3.18 11.05
C LYS A 140 -8.18 -1.81 11.54
N LYS A 141 -7.32 -0.80 11.49
CA LYS A 141 -7.66 0.57 11.85
C LYS A 141 -8.63 1.19 10.82
N MET A 142 -8.44 0.93 9.53
CA MET A 142 -9.30 1.46 8.46
C MET A 142 -10.66 0.75 8.35
N LYS A 143 -10.80 -0.46 8.89
CA LYS A 143 -12.09 -1.18 8.98
C LYS A 143 -13.02 -0.70 10.11
N LYS A 144 -12.50 0.12 11.03
CA LYS A 144 -13.20 0.59 12.23
C LYS A 144 -13.71 2.00 12.01
#